data_AF-A0A101DBR5-F1
#
_entry.id   AF-A0A101DBR5-F1
#
_cell.length_a   1.000
_cell.length_b   1.000
_cell.length_c   1.000
_cell.angle_alpha   90.00
_cell.angle_beta   90.00
_cell.angle_gamma   90.00
#
_symmetry.space_group_name_H-M   'P 1'
#
loop_
_entity.id
_entity.type
_entity.pdbx_description
1 polymer ?
#
loop_
_entity_poly.entity_id
_entity_poly.type
_entity_poly.pdbx_seq_one_letter_code
_entity_poly.pdbx_strand_id
1 'polypeptide(L)'
;MKFEFRTLVLISLAVVVVLSGCSQSPSSGGVPEYSGSKVYSAPTLYSQLIGVPTEGVSVKAYTVENANAKDILSWYKEKLSDYEIVNEMSVVQMTTPQGSAEWGAILFKKGDKGVGIWAMSGSGVEGGGAVYFIVEGPIDKLTGESGEAGGAGEQLPASDQASGEEPVKRYPGSVMLSYYKDTSNPLEVSIGIDYGTEDSAEKVAHWYKQELQAEGWVLESESSDDSSIDLAFSRGKEYIDIYIIKPYEGVSYTEIDIDYRQKGLPSHDLVSGEEPMERYPGSVMLEYMTVTAGGVNTVQITYGTEDSGNSVFQWYVNKLKSEGWEVMTSTSEGQYFVGGSKGSSYIQVEITEEAFTKISVTYTSS
;
A
#
# COMPACT_ATOMS: atom_id res chain seq x y z
N MET A 1 -22.09 -75.30 -9.08
CA MET A 1 -23.45 -74.87 -8.69
C MET A 1 -23.33 -73.44 -8.22
N LYS A 2 -23.98 -72.48 -8.92
CA LYS A 2 -24.46 -71.19 -8.38
C LYS A 2 -23.37 -70.17 -7.98
N PHE A 3 -23.53 -68.85 -8.04
CA PHE A 3 -24.56 -67.94 -8.54
C PHE A 3 -23.84 -66.58 -8.72
N GLU A 4 -24.36 -65.73 -9.61
CA GLU A 4 -24.08 -64.29 -9.66
C GLU A 4 -24.33 -63.59 -8.31
N PHE A 5 -23.73 -62.41 -8.05
CA PHE A 5 -24.47 -61.15 -7.87
C PHE A 5 -23.57 -59.93 -7.55
N ARG A 6 -24.15 -58.77 -7.89
CA ARG A 6 -23.68 -57.38 -7.77
C ARG A 6 -23.39 -56.90 -6.33
N THR A 7 -22.75 -55.73 -6.23
CA THR A 7 -23.03 -54.61 -5.28
C THR A 7 -21.87 -54.20 -4.35
N LEU A 8 -21.43 -52.95 -4.53
CA LEU A 8 -21.16 -51.84 -3.57
C LEU A 8 -20.67 -52.11 -2.12
N VAL A 9 -19.94 -51.10 -1.62
CA VAL A 9 -19.63 -50.71 -0.21
C VAL A 9 -18.25 -51.19 0.29
N LEU A 10 -17.21 -50.34 0.44
CA LEU A 10 -16.93 -49.27 1.45
C LEU A 10 -16.54 -49.84 2.83
N ILE A 11 -15.64 -49.12 3.50
CA ILE A 11 -15.26 -49.18 4.94
C ILE A 11 -14.15 -50.22 5.20
N SER A 12 -13.01 -49.94 5.82
CA SER A 12 -12.72 -49.06 6.97
C SER A 12 -11.21 -48.89 7.17
N LEU A 13 -10.80 -47.74 7.71
CA LEU A 13 -9.87 -47.62 8.84
C LEU A 13 -9.98 -46.16 9.32
N ALA A 14 -10.96 -45.87 10.17
CA ALA A 14 -10.83 -45.88 11.62
C ALA A 14 -9.84 -44.83 12.12
N VAL A 15 -10.33 -43.61 12.36
CA VAL A 15 -9.80 -42.71 13.40
C VAL A 15 -10.96 -42.34 14.30
N VAL A 16 -10.67 -42.46 15.59
CA VAL A 16 -11.58 -42.46 16.72
C VAL A 16 -12.32 -41.14 16.84
N VAL A 17 -13.62 -41.30 16.96
CA VAL A 17 -14.60 -40.32 17.40
C VAL A 17 -14.38 -39.98 18.88
N VAL A 18 -14.24 -38.69 19.19
CA VAL A 18 -14.76 -38.11 20.43
C VAL A 18 -16.03 -37.34 20.05
N LEU A 19 -17.19 -37.99 20.23
CA LEU A 19 -18.52 -37.38 20.15
C LEU A 19 -19.03 -37.23 21.58
N SER A 20 -19.23 -36.00 22.04
CA SER A 20 -20.31 -35.62 22.97
C SER A 20 -20.42 -34.08 22.92
N GLY A 21 -21.40 -33.45 22.28
CA GLY A 21 -22.62 -34.02 21.72
C GLY A 21 -23.19 -33.20 20.57
N CYS A 22 -23.99 -33.90 19.77
CA CYS A 22 -25.02 -33.27 18.97
C CYS A 22 -26.03 -32.59 19.91
N SER A 23 -26.13 -31.29 19.82
CA SER A 23 -27.40 -30.58 19.99
C SER A 23 -27.74 -29.96 18.65
N GLN A 24 -28.65 -30.59 17.90
CA GLN A 24 -29.57 -29.79 17.09
C GLN A 24 -30.51 -29.10 18.07
N SER A 25 -30.24 -27.82 18.32
CA SER A 25 -31.23 -26.83 18.72
C SER A 25 -30.88 -25.52 18.02
N PRO A 26 -31.84 -24.84 17.40
CA PRO A 26 -31.62 -23.55 16.76
C PRO A 26 -31.41 -22.46 17.83
N SER A 27 -30.68 -21.42 17.45
CA SER A 27 -30.44 -20.14 18.15
C SER A 27 -29.27 -20.06 19.16
N SER A 28 -28.24 -19.31 18.80
CA SER A 28 -27.60 -18.30 19.68
C SER A 28 -26.77 -17.28 18.86
N GLY A 29 -27.41 -16.17 18.48
CA GLY A 29 -26.86 -14.81 18.60
C GLY A 29 -25.69 -14.30 17.74
N GLY A 30 -25.19 -15.04 16.74
CA GLY A 30 -24.12 -14.56 15.84
C GLY A 30 -24.63 -13.64 14.72
N VAL A 31 -23.81 -12.69 14.27
CA VAL A 31 -24.08 -11.86 13.08
C VAL A 31 -24.13 -12.76 11.83
N PRO A 32 -25.18 -12.65 10.98
CA PRO A 32 -25.32 -13.53 9.83
C PRO A 32 -24.26 -13.24 8.75
N GLU A 33 -23.89 -14.27 7.99
CA GLU A 33 -22.95 -14.16 6.87
C GLU A 33 -23.69 -13.74 5.58
N TYR A 34 -23.06 -12.93 4.74
CA TYR A 34 -23.60 -12.55 3.44
C TYR A 34 -23.73 -13.78 2.53
N SER A 35 -24.78 -13.84 1.70
CA SER A 35 -25.04 -15.01 0.84
C SER A 35 -23.92 -15.24 -0.17
N GLY A 36 -23.45 -16.47 -0.29
CA GLY A 36 -22.33 -16.83 -1.18
C GLY A 36 -20.94 -16.60 -0.60
N SER A 37 -20.85 -16.25 0.69
CA SER A 37 -19.57 -16.08 1.39
C SER A 37 -18.75 -17.36 1.44
N LYS A 38 -17.45 -17.21 1.19
CA LYS A 38 -16.43 -18.21 1.47
C LYS A 38 -15.50 -17.63 2.52
N VAL A 39 -15.14 -18.42 3.53
CA VAL A 39 -14.17 -18.02 4.55
C VAL A 39 -12.87 -17.61 3.86
N TYR A 40 -12.38 -16.43 4.20
CA TYR A 40 -11.16 -15.86 3.65
C TYR A 40 -10.14 -15.69 4.79
N SER A 41 -8.95 -16.23 4.59
CA SER A 41 -7.83 -15.98 5.50
C SER A 41 -7.16 -14.67 5.08
N ALA A 42 -7.69 -13.55 5.57
CA ALA A 42 -7.15 -12.24 5.22
C ALA A 42 -5.70 -12.10 5.69
N PRO A 43 -4.77 -11.65 4.83
CA PRO A 43 -3.46 -11.18 5.26
C PRO A 43 -3.59 -10.13 6.38
N THR A 44 -2.70 -10.18 7.38
CA THR A 44 -2.65 -9.23 8.52
C THR A 44 -2.67 -7.76 8.10
N LEU A 45 -2.14 -7.48 6.90
CA LEU A 45 -2.14 -6.17 6.26
C LEU A 45 -3.54 -5.56 6.12
N TYR A 46 -4.57 -6.36 5.83
CA TYR A 46 -5.92 -5.84 5.67
C TYR A 46 -6.54 -5.36 6.98
N SER A 47 -6.30 -6.05 8.10
CA SER A 47 -6.77 -5.59 9.42
C SER A 47 -6.14 -4.27 9.87
N GLN A 48 -4.89 -4.01 9.45
CA GLN A 48 -4.18 -2.76 9.72
C GLN A 48 -4.68 -1.62 8.82
N LEU A 49 -4.87 -1.89 7.52
CA LEU A 49 -5.37 -0.90 6.55
C LEU A 49 -6.79 -0.40 6.82
N ILE A 50 -7.64 -1.24 7.41
CA ILE A 50 -9.05 -0.90 7.69
C ILE A 50 -9.29 -0.43 9.13
N GLY A 51 -8.23 -0.30 9.93
CA GLY A 51 -8.31 0.16 11.33
C GLY A 51 -9.16 -0.75 12.22
N VAL A 52 -9.21 -2.06 11.94
CA VAL A 52 -10.04 -2.99 12.72
C VAL A 52 -9.34 -3.26 14.06
N PRO A 53 -10.02 -3.02 15.20
CA PRO A 53 -9.49 -3.41 16.51
C PRO A 53 -9.15 -4.89 16.51
N THR A 54 -8.01 -5.27 17.09
CA THR A 54 -7.59 -6.68 17.17
C THR A 54 -7.67 -7.24 18.59
N GLU A 55 -7.74 -6.37 19.60
CA GLU A 55 -7.82 -6.76 21.01
C GLU A 55 -9.28 -6.78 21.50
N GLY A 56 -9.66 -7.85 22.20
CA GLY A 56 -10.98 -7.95 22.84
C GLY A 56 -12.17 -8.12 21.89
N VAL A 57 -11.90 -8.29 20.59
CA VAL A 57 -12.92 -8.48 19.55
C VAL A 57 -12.67 -9.76 18.74
N SER A 58 -13.72 -10.26 18.10
CA SER A 58 -13.67 -11.41 17.19
C SER A 58 -13.77 -10.91 15.75
N VAL A 59 -12.75 -11.18 14.95
CA VAL A 59 -12.73 -10.85 13.52
C VAL A 59 -12.99 -12.10 12.68
N LYS A 60 -13.92 -12.00 11.72
CA LYS A 60 -14.16 -13.00 10.67
C LYS A 60 -14.09 -12.33 9.32
N ALA A 61 -13.37 -12.93 8.37
CA ALA A 61 -13.20 -12.39 7.03
C ALA A 61 -13.76 -13.36 5.98
N TYR A 62 -14.37 -12.79 4.95
CA TYR A 62 -15.04 -13.53 3.90
C TYR A 62 -14.79 -12.90 2.53
N THR A 63 -14.81 -13.74 1.49
CA THR A 63 -14.83 -13.31 0.10
C THR A 63 -16.13 -13.74 -0.57
N VAL A 64 -16.63 -12.93 -1.50
CA VAL A 64 -17.85 -13.18 -2.28
C VAL A 64 -17.58 -12.86 -3.74
N GLU A 65 -17.73 -13.87 -4.60
CA GLU A 65 -17.61 -13.70 -6.04
C GLU A 65 -18.79 -12.86 -6.59
N ASN A 66 -18.51 -11.91 -7.49
CA ASN A 66 -19.50 -11.07 -8.17
C ASN A 66 -20.37 -10.20 -7.24
N ALA A 67 -19.92 -9.90 -6.02
CA ALA A 67 -20.51 -8.89 -5.15
C ALA A 67 -19.66 -7.61 -5.15
N ASN A 68 -20.25 -6.50 -4.68
CA ASN A 68 -19.54 -5.26 -4.40
C ASN A 68 -19.76 -4.81 -2.94
N ALA A 69 -18.91 -3.91 -2.47
CA ALA A 69 -18.93 -3.41 -1.10
C ALA A 69 -20.28 -2.77 -0.74
N LYS A 70 -20.86 -2.00 -1.65
CA LYS A 70 -22.14 -1.29 -1.44
C LYS A 70 -23.30 -2.25 -1.19
N ASP A 71 -23.39 -3.34 -1.95
CA ASP A 71 -24.44 -4.34 -1.82
C ASP A 71 -24.32 -5.09 -0.48
N ILE A 72 -23.10 -5.45 -0.09
CA ILE A 72 -22.83 -6.10 1.19
C ILE A 72 -23.25 -5.21 2.36
N LEU A 73 -22.80 -3.95 2.38
CA LEU A 73 -23.13 -3.00 3.45
C LEU A 73 -24.63 -2.71 3.52
N SER A 74 -25.30 -2.55 2.36
CA SER A 74 -26.74 -2.33 2.30
C SER A 74 -27.54 -3.52 2.84
N TRP A 75 -27.09 -4.75 2.54
CA TRP A 75 -27.71 -5.96 3.07
C TRP A 75 -27.57 -6.06 4.58
N TYR A 76 -26.40 -5.71 5.14
CA TYR A 76 -26.21 -5.71 6.59
C TYR A 76 -27.09 -4.68 7.30
N LYS A 77 -27.36 -3.51 6.70
CA LYS A 77 -28.34 -2.56 7.26
C LYS A 77 -29.74 -3.15 7.38
N GLU A 78 -30.18 -3.93 6.39
CA GLU A 78 -31.48 -4.60 6.44
C GLU A 78 -31.48 -5.72 7.51
N LYS A 79 -30.42 -6.53 7.55
CA LYS A 79 -30.32 -7.69 8.44
C LYS A 79 -30.09 -7.35 9.90
N LEU A 80 -29.42 -6.24 10.17
CA LEU A 80 -29.18 -5.70 11.51
C LEU A 80 -30.08 -4.48 11.78
N SER A 81 -31.28 -4.44 11.19
CA SER A 81 -32.23 -3.34 11.37
C SER A 81 -32.76 -3.19 12.81
N ASP A 82 -32.53 -4.19 13.66
CA ASP A 82 -32.78 -4.16 15.09
C ASP A 82 -31.59 -3.66 15.93
N TYR A 83 -30.46 -3.32 15.29
CA TYR A 83 -29.31 -2.65 15.88
C TYR A 83 -29.36 -1.15 15.53
N GLU A 84 -28.83 -0.33 16.42
CA GLU A 84 -28.58 1.09 16.16
C GLU A 84 -27.32 1.24 15.28
N ILE A 85 -27.37 2.10 14.27
CA ILE A 85 -26.17 2.47 13.50
C ILE A 85 -25.44 3.58 14.27
N VAL A 86 -24.23 3.28 14.72
CA VAL A 86 -23.39 4.22 15.50
C VAL A 86 -22.51 5.06 14.58
N ASN A 87 -21.94 4.43 13.55
CA ASN A 87 -21.14 5.11 12.55
C ASN A 87 -21.37 4.48 11.18
N GLU A 88 -21.38 5.30 10.15
CA GLU A 88 -21.48 4.87 8.77
C GLU A 88 -20.49 5.65 7.92
N MET A 89 -19.58 4.92 7.30
CA MET A 89 -18.73 5.43 6.25
C MET A 89 -19.35 5.06 4.90
N SER A 90 -19.77 6.08 4.16
CA SER A 90 -20.23 5.90 2.78
C SER A 90 -19.15 5.23 1.94
N VAL A 91 -19.56 4.38 1.00
CA VAL A 91 -18.61 3.75 0.09
C VAL A 91 -17.89 4.83 -0.71
N VAL A 92 -16.57 4.88 -0.59
CA VAL A 92 -15.72 5.77 -1.37
C VAL A 92 -14.87 4.98 -2.35
N GLN A 93 -14.59 5.59 -3.49
CA GLN A 93 -13.77 5.01 -4.53
C GLN A 93 -12.33 5.51 -4.41
N MET A 94 -11.38 4.58 -4.38
CA MET A 94 -9.95 4.84 -4.40
C MET A 94 -9.37 4.31 -5.72
N THR A 95 -8.57 5.14 -6.39
CA THR A 95 -7.86 4.72 -7.60
C THR A 95 -6.39 4.53 -7.25
N THR A 96 -5.88 3.32 -7.43
CA THR A 96 -4.47 2.97 -7.27
C THR A 96 -3.85 2.62 -8.63
N PRO A 97 -2.52 2.68 -8.80
CA PRO A 97 -1.85 2.20 -10.02
C PRO A 97 -2.21 0.75 -10.39
N GLN A 98 -2.57 -0.08 -9.40
CA GLN A 98 -2.94 -1.48 -9.56
C GLN A 98 -4.45 -1.67 -9.88
N GLY A 99 -5.24 -0.60 -9.88
CA GLY A 99 -6.67 -0.62 -10.20
C GLY A 99 -7.53 0.25 -9.30
N SER A 100 -8.85 0.26 -9.54
CA SER A 100 -9.81 0.93 -8.66
C SER A 100 -10.32 -0.03 -7.59
N ALA A 101 -10.35 0.43 -6.34
CA ALA A 101 -11.01 -0.24 -5.23
C ALA A 101 -12.08 0.69 -4.63
N GLU A 102 -13.20 0.11 -4.24
CA GLU A 102 -14.25 0.76 -3.45
C GLU A 102 -14.20 0.18 -2.05
N TRP A 103 -14.37 1.02 -1.04
CA TRP A 103 -14.40 0.59 0.35
C TRP A 103 -15.41 1.39 1.16
N GLY A 104 -15.96 0.77 2.20
CA GLY A 104 -16.84 1.42 3.16
C GLY A 104 -17.03 0.58 4.42
N ALA A 105 -17.66 1.16 5.42
CA ALA A 105 -17.86 0.51 6.71
C ALA A 105 -19.15 0.95 7.41
N ILE A 106 -19.73 0.07 8.24
CA ILE A 106 -20.85 0.39 9.12
C ILE A 106 -20.60 -0.23 10.49
N LEU A 107 -20.79 0.55 11.54
CA LEU A 107 -20.75 0.10 12.92
C LEU A 107 -22.17 0.10 13.51
N PHE A 108 -22.57 -1.06 14.03
CA PHE A 108 -23.86 -1.31 14.65
C PHE A 108 -23.70 -1.54 16.16
N LYS A 109 -24.72 -1.19 16.95
CA LYS A 109 -24.80 -1.39 18.40
C LYS A 109 -26.13 -1.99 18.82
N LYS A 110 -26.08 -2.92 19.78
CA LYS A 110 -27.26 -3.43 20.49
C LYS A 110 -26.92 -3.70 21.95
N GLY A 111 -27.31 -2.76 22.83
CA GLY A 111 -26.80 -2.73 24.19
C GLY A 111 -25.28 -2.47 24.19
N ASP A 112 -24.52 -3.27 24.94
CA ASP A 112 -23.05 -3.16 25.00
C ASP A 112 -22.34 -3.96 23.90
N LYS A 113 -23.09 -4.65 23.03
CA LYS A 113 -22.51 -5.39 21.89
C LYS A 113 -22.37 -4.46 20.69
N GLY A 114 -21.17 -4.35 20.15
CA GLY A 114 -20.88 -3.75 18.86
C GLY A 114 -20.67 -4.80 17.76
N VAL A 115 -21.02 -4.41 16.54
CA VAL A 115 -20.80 -5.18 15.32
C VAL A 115 -20.32 -4.23 14.22
N GLY A 116 -19.06 -4.34 13.81
CA GLY A 116 -18.52 -3.58 12.68
C GLY A 116 -18.49 -4.43 11.42
N ILE A 117 -18.91 -3.84 10.30
CA ILE A 117 -18.85 -4.43 8.96
C ILE A 117 -17.97 -3.54 8.08
N TRP A 118 -16.86 -4.06 7.59
CA TRP A 118 -16.01 -3.40 6.59
C TRP A 118 -16.10 -4.18 5.29
N ALA A 119 -16.28 -3.52 4.16
CA ALA A 119 -16.36 -4.18 2.86
C ALA A 119 -15.54 -3.44 1.82
N MET A 120 -14.87 -4.21 0.95
CA MET A 120 -14.07 -3.72 -0.16
C MET A 120 -14.40 -4.51 -1.43
N SER A 121 -14.35 -3.85 -2.58
CA SER A 121 -14.51 -4.51 -3.89
C SER A 121 -13.80 -3.73 -4.99
N GLY A 122 -13.40 -4.39 -6.07
CA GLY A 122 -12.78 -3.72 -7.22
C GLY A 122 -11.68 -4.55 -7.84
N SER A 123 -11.06 -4.02 -8.90
CA SER A 123 -10.01 -4.75 -9.64
C SER A 123 -8.72 -4.92 -8.83
N GLY A 124 -8.54 -4.13 -7.77
CA GLY A 124 -7.42 -4.25 -6.83
C GLY A 124 -7.65 -5.22 -5.66
N VAL A 125 -8.82 -5.88 -5.57
CA VAL A 125 -9.16 -6.82 -4.50
C VAL A 125 -8.94 -8.27 -4.96
N GLU A 126 -8.18 -9.04 -4.18
CA GLU A 126 -7.93 -10.46 -4.47
C GLU A 126 -9.24 -11.26 -4.60
N GLY A 127 -9.33 -12.10 -5.64
CA GLY A 127 -10.49 -12.97 -5.86
C GLY A 127 -11.58 -12.42 -6.79
N GLY A 128 -11.42 -11.22 -7.35
CA GLY A 128 -12.26 -10.71 -8.44
C GLY A 128 -13.72 -10.40 -8.05
N GLY A 129 -13.96 -10.14 -6.76
CA GLY A 129 -15.27 -9.85 -6.20
C GLY A 129 -15.17 -8.86 -5.03
N ALA A 130 -15.83 -9.18 -3.92
CA ALA A 130 -15.75 -8.40 -2.69
C ALA A 130 -15.10 -9.19 -1.56
N VAL A 131 -14.37 -8.48 -0.70
CA VAL A 131 -13.90 -8.98 0.60
C VAL A 131 -14.59 -8.16 1.67
N TYR A 132 -15.07 -8.83 2.72
CA TYR A 132 -15.66 -8.13 3.86
C TYR A 132 -15.30 -8.79 5.19
N PHE A 133 -15.36 -7.98 6.24
CA PHE A 133 -15.01 -8.35 7.59
C PHE A 133 -16.23 -8.15 8.49
N ILE A 134 -16.47 -9.11 9.38
CA ILE A 134 -17.39 -8.99 10.50
C ILE A 134 -16.54 -8.94 11.76
N VAL A 135 -16.65 -7.85 12.52
CA VAL A 135 -15.98 -7.71 13.81
C VAL A 135 -17.04 -7.60 14.89
N GLU A 136 -17.04 -8.56 15.81
CA GLU A 136 -17.96 -8.61 16.94
C GLU A 136 -17.20 -8.38 18.24
N GLY A 137 -17.70 -7.50 19.11
CA GLY A 137 -17.05 -7.23 20.40
C GLY A 137 -17.86 -6.28 21.28
N PRO A 138 -17.34 -5.90 22.45
CA PRO A 138 -17.88 -4.79 23.23
C PRO A 138 -17.88 -3.50 22.39
N ILE A 139 -18.96 -2.71 22.46
CA ILE A 139 -19.11 -1.51 21.62
C ILE A 139 -18.00 -0.49 21.88
N ASP A 140 -17.56 -0.36 23.13
CA ASP A 140 -16.45 0.49 23.57
C ASP A 140 -15.10 0.11 22.93
N LYS A 141 -14.91 -1.18 22.63
CA LYS A 141 -13.73 -1.67 21.90
C LYS A 141 -13.82 -1.42 20.40
N LEU A 142 -15.01 -1.17 19.86
CA LEU A 142 -15.26 -0.95 18.43
C LEU A 142 -15.41 0.53 18.06
N THR A 143 -15.89 1.37 18.98
CA THR A 143 -16.00 2.83 18.79
C THR A 143 -14.75 3.58 19.23
N GLY A 144 -13.84 2.93 19.97
CA GLY A 144 -12.74 3.61 20.68
C GLY A 144 -13.22 4.43 21.89
N GLU A 145 -14.53 4.58 22.08
CA GLU A 145 -15.12 5.21 23.25
C GLU A 145 -15.17 4.18 24.39
N SER A 146 -14.07 4.08 25.13
CA SER A 146 -14.10 3.47 26.47
C SER A 146 -15.07 4.28 27.35
N GLY A 147 -16.31 3.82 27.42
CA GLY A 147 -17.37 4.40 28.24
C GLY A 147 -16.91 4.48 29.70
N GLU A 148 -16.70 5.71 30.14
CA GLU A 148 -16.45 6.21 31.49
C GLU A 148 -16.38 5.16 32.62
N ALA A 149 -15.16 4.68 32.86
CA ALA A 149 -14.69 4.34 34.19
C ALA A 149 -13.33 5.01 34.43
N GLY A 150 -13.31 6.34 34.47
CA GLY A 150 -12.27 7.16 35.09
C GLY A 150 -10.84 7.02 34.55
N GLY A 151 -10.40 8.01 33.77
CA GLY A 151 -9.10 8.64 34.04
C GLY A 151 -7.83 7.95 33.52
N ALA A 152 -7.87 7.23 32.40
CA ALA A 152 -6.67 6.95 31.64
C ALA A 152 -6.99 7.06 30.15
N GLY A 153 -6.59 8.17 29.51
CA GLY A 153 -6.43 8.17 28.05
C GLY A 153 -5.46 7.05 27.66
N GLU A 154 -5.48 6.62 26.41
CA GLU A 154 -4.50 5.69 25.86
C GLU A 154 -3.11 6.15 26.31
N GLN A 155 -2.50 5.30 27.13
CA GLN A 155 -1.21 5.57 27.74
C GLN A 155 -0.15 5.05 26.79
N LEU A 156 0.97 5.75 26.76
CA LEU A 156 2.10 5.31 25.99
C LEU A 156 2.52 3.90 26.45
N PRO A 157 2.62 2.92 25.53
CA PRO A 157 3.12 1.60 25.89
C PRO A 157 4.52 1.69 26.50
N ALA A 158 4.81 0.82 27.46
CA ALA A 158 6.11 0.84 28.16
C ALA A 158 7.30 0.40 27.28
N SER A 159 7.03 -0.12 26.08
CA SER A 159 8.03 -0.60 25.13
C SER A 159 7.48 -0.56 23.70
N ASP A 160 8.37 -0.68 22.72
CA ASP A 160 8.02 -0.84 21.32
C ASP A 160 6.99 -1.98 21.11
N GLN A 161 5.99 -1.69 20.28
CA GLN A 161 4.96 -2.63 19.82
C GLN A 161 5.26 -3.14 18.40
N ALA A 162 6.15 -2.46 17.68
CA ALA A 162 6.65 -2.86 16.36
C ALA A 162 8.18 -2.78 16.31
N SER A 163 8.76 -3.30 15.23
CA SER A 163 10.19 -3.19 14.96
C SER A 163 10.43 -3.11 13.46
N GLY A 164 11.35 -2.27 13.02
CA GLY A 164 11.65 -2.09 11.61
C GLY A 164 12.95 -1.34 11.36
N GLU A 165 13.21 -1.05 10.09
CA GLU A 165 14.31 -0.17 9.68
C GLU A 165 13.96 1.27 10.05
N GLU A 166 14.91 1.99 10.65
CA GLU A 166 14.73 3.39 11.01
C GLU A 166 15.64 4.26 10.12
N PRO A 167 15.10 4.85 9.04
CA PRO A 167 15.92 5.61 8.08
C PRO A 167 16.45 6.92 8.67
N VAL A 168 15.87 7.37 9.78
CA VAL A 168 16.36 8.48 10.59
C VAL A 168 16.38 8.10 12.06
N LYS A 169 17.20 8.83 12.81
CA LYS A 169 17.33 8.66 14.24
C LYS A 169 15.99 8.91 14.94
N ARG A 170 15.54 7.91 15.71
CA ARG A 170 14.37 8.00 16.59
C ARG A 170 14.55 9.05 17.69
N TYR A 171 13.48 9.77 18.00
CA TYR A 171 13.42 10.69 19.14
C TYR A 171 13.75 9.98 20.47
N PRO A 172 14.62 10.53 21.34
CA PRO A 172 15.03 9.84 22.56
C PRO A 172 13.87 9.58 23.51
N GLY A 173 13.72 8.32 23.92
CA GLY A 173 12.66 7.92 24.85
C GLY A 173 11.28 7.78 24.22
N SER A 174 11.16 7.83 22.88
CA SER A 174 9.95 7.38 22.20
C SER A 174 9.90 5.86 22.05
N VAL A 175 8.69 5.32 21.94
CA VAL A 175 8.43 3.91 21.65
C VAL A 175 7.80 3.77 20.26
N MET A 176 8.20 2.75 19.50
CA MET A 176 7.65 2.46 18.18
C MET A 176 6.30 1.76 18.32
N LEU A 177 5.24 2.40 17.86
CA LEU A 177 3.87 1.89 17.92
C LEU A 177 3.56 1.06 16.68
N SER A 178 4.02 1.52 15.52
CA SER A 178 3.72 0.92 14.23
C SER A 178 4.90 1.08 13.25
N TYR A 179 4.98 0.18 12.28
CA TYR A 179 5.97 0.21 11.21
C TYR A 179 5.39 -0.44 9.95
N TYR A 180 5.54 0.25 8.82
CA TYR A 180 5.27 -0.32 7.51
C TYR A 180 6.37 0.03 6.51
N LYS A 181 6.61 -0.88 5.56
CA LYS A 181 7.52 -0.66 4.43
C LYS A 181 6.86 -1.12 3.15
N ASP A 182 6.64 -0.19 2.24
CA ASP A 182 6.14 -0.46 0.91
C ASP A 182 7.29 -0.49 -0.10
N THR A 183 7.41 -1.62 -0.80
CA THR A 183 8.36 -1.84 -1.89
C THR A 183 7.65 -2.26 -3.18
N SER A 184 6.34 -2.00 -3.27
CA SER A 184 5.53 -2.32 -4.45
C SER A 184 5.94 -1.49 -5.67
N ASN A 185 6.41 -0.26 -5.45
CA ASN A 185 7.07 0.54 -6.46
C ASN A 185 8.57 0.21 -6.50
N PRO A 186 9.09 -0.43 -7.55
CA PRO A 186 10.51 -0.76 -7.64
C PRO A 186 11.44 0.46 -7.78
N LEU A 187 10.88 1.65 -7.99
CA LEU A 187 11.61 2.92 -8.12
C LEU A 187 11.56 3.78 -6.86
N GLU A 188 10.80 3.35 -5.84
CA GLU A 188 10.60 4.12 -4.63
C GLU A 188 10.46 3.19 -3.42
N VAL A 189 11.28 3.42 -2.40
CA VAL A 189 11.06 2.81 -1.09
C VAL A 189 10.27 3.79 -0.25
N SER A 190 9.13 3.35 0.28
CA SER A 190 8.36 4.11 1.26
C SER A 190 8.38 3.37 2.61
N ILE A 191 8.70 4.08 3.68
CA ILE A 191 8.69 3.57 5.05
C ILE A 191 7.87 4.53 5.88
N GLY A 192 6.85 4.04 6.57
CA GLY A 192 6.19 4.82 7.61
C GLY A 192 6.37 4.20 8.98
N ILE A 193 6.57 5.08 9.97
CA ILE A 193 6.84 4.69 11.34
C ILE A 193 6.08 5.62 12.28
N ASP A 194 5.33 5.03 13.19
CA ASP A 194 4.60 5.78 14.20
C ASP A 194 5.30 5.56 15.55
N TYR A 195 5.66 6.66 16.21
CA TYR A 195 6.19 6.65 17.56
C TYR A 195 5.26 7.40 18.51
N GLY A 196 5.37 7.07 19.80
CA GLY A 196 4.78 7.88 20.86
C GLY A 196 5.82 8.31 21.89
N THR A 197 5.63 9.47 22.51
CA THR A 197 6.46 9.97 23.61
C THR A 197 5.67 10.83 24.59
N GLU A 198 6.09 10.84 25.86
CA GLU A 198 5.52 11.69 26.92
C GLU A 198 6.00 13.16 26.83
N ASP A 199 6.98 13.44 25.96
CA ASP A 199 7.47 14.80 25.72
C ASP A 199 6.50 15.61 24.86
N SER A 200 6.56 16.95 24.95
CA SER A 200 5.67 17.82 24.16
C SER A 200 6.02 17.85 22.68
N ALA A 201 5.02 18.05 21.82
CA ALA A 201 5.19 18.18 20.37
C ALA A 201 6.26 19.23 19.98
N GLU A 202 6.32 20.36 20.68
CA GLU A 202 7.29 21.43 20.40
C GLU A 202 8.73 20.98 20.68
N LYS A 203 8.94 20.19 21.74
CA LYS A 203 10.25 19.65 22.10
C LYS A 203 10.70 18.63 21.06
N VAL A 204 9.78 17.76 20.62
CA VAL A 204 10.01 16.78 19.55
C VAL A 204 10.36 17.48 18.24
N ALA A 205 9.55 18.46 17.82
CA ALA A 205 9.77 19.20 16.59
C ALA A 205 11.12 19.93 16.58
N HIS A 206 11.48 20.56 17.70
CA HIS A 206 12.77 21.23 17.84
C HIS A 206 13.94 20.25 17.71
N TRP A 207 13.83 19.06 18.33
CA TRP A 207 14.85 18.02 18.26
C TRP A 207 15.04 17.49 16.84
N TYR A 208 13.96 17.14 16.14
CA TYR A 208 14.05 16.65 14.75
C TYR A 208 14.66 17.70 13.83
N LYS A 209 14.27 18.99 13.95
CA LYS A 209 14.90 20.07 13.19
C LYS A 209 16.40 20.12 13.42
N GLN A 210 16.85 20.10 14.67
CA GLN A 210 18.28 20.16 14.98
C GLN A 210 19.06 18.95 14.48
N GLU A 211 18.59 17.74 14.77
CA GLU A 211 19.30 16.51 14.42
C GLU A 211 19.35 16.30 12.90
N LEU A 212 18.21 16.47 12.20
CA LEU A 212 18.18 16.26 10.76
C LEU A 212 18.99 17.33 10.03
N GLN A 213 18.91 18.61 10.42
CA GLN A 213 19.75 19.64 9.82
C GLN A 213 21.25 19.41 10.10
N ALA A 214 21.61 18.88 11.27
CA ALA A 214 23.00 18.49 11.56
C ALA A 214 23.48 17.32 10.69
N GLU A 215 22.58 16.44 10.27
CA GLU A 215 22.84 15.33 9.32
C GLU A 215 22.73 15.74 7.84
N GLY A 216 22.61 17.04 7.55
CA GLY A 216 22.60 17.59 6.20
C GLY A 216 21.25 17.54 5.49
N TRP A 217 20.15 17.28 6.20
CA TRP A 217 18.80 17.45 5.67
C TRP A 217 18.45 18.93 5.57
N VAL A 218 17.74 19.28 4.50
CA VAL A 218 17.20 20.63 4.26
C VAL A 218 15.75 20.63 4.71
N LEU A 219 15.38 21.59 5.57
CA LEU A 219 13.98 21.82 5.95
C LEU A 219 13.28 22.56 4.81
N GLU A 220 12.33 21.91 4.15
CA GLU A 220 11.58 22.44 3.00
C GLU A 220 10.35 23.24 3.45
N SER A 221 9.63 22.72 4.45
CA SER A 221 8.46 23.38 5.00
C SER A 221 8.22 23.04 6.47
N GLU A 222 7.56 23.96 7.16
CA GLU A 222 7.10 23.81 8.55
C GLU A 222 5.69 24.43 8.63
N SER A 223 4.74 23.67 9.17
CA SER A 223 3.41 24.13 9.57
C SER A 223 3.12 23.72 11.00
N SER A 224 2.28 24.49 11.67
CA SER A 224 1.78 24.14 12.98
C SER A 224 0.41 24.76 13.20
N ASP A 225 -0.46 23.99 13.83
CA ASP A 225 -1.75 24.43 14.32
C ASP A 225 -1.98 23.95 15.77
N ASP A 226 -3.23 23.98 16.22
CA ASP A 226 -3.60 23.58 17.58
C ASP A 226 -3.51 22.06 17.79
N SER A 227 -3.54 21.25 16.72
CA SER A 227 -3.49 19.78 16.76
C SER A 227 -2.11 19.20 16.47
N SER A 228 -1.33 19.79 15.56
CA SER A 228 -0.06 19.19 15.12
C SER A 228 1.03 20.21 14.78
N ILE A 229 2.24 19.68 14.58
CA ILE A 229 3.38 20.34 13.95
C ILE A 229 3.85 19.42 12.83
N ASP A 230 3.90 19.93 11.60
CA ASP A 230 4.33 19.16 10.43
C ASP A 230 5.65 19.71 9.91
N LEU A 231 6.60 18.82 9.65
CA LEU A 231 7.95 19.16 9.16
C LEU A 231 8.23 18.34 7.91
N ALA A 232 8.67 18.99 6.83
CA ALA A 232 9.12 18.30 5.62
C ALA A 232 10.61 18.57 5.39
N PHE A 233 11.38 17.50 5.16
CA PHE A 233 12.81 17.54 4.90
C PHE A 233 13.17 16.84 3.60
N SER A 234 14.25 17.31 2.97
CA SER A 234 14.86 16.65 1.82
C SER A 234 16.36 16.47 2.00
N ARG A 235 16.92 15.40 1.42
CA ARG A 235 18.36 15.19 1.29
C ARG A 235 18.66 14.37 0.04
N GLY A 236 19.05 15.05 -1.04
CA GLY A 236 19.30 14.40 -2.32
C GLY A 236 18.02 13.75 -2.88
N LYS A 237 17.95 12.42 -2.86
CA LYS A 237 16.79 11.64 -3.35
C LYS A 237 15.87 11.15 -2.23
N GLU A 238 16.20 11.52 -1.00
CA GLU A 238 15.48 11.13 0.21
C GLU A 238 14.56 12.29 0.64
N TYR A 239 13.35 11.93 1.07
CA TYR A 239 12.31 12.85 1.54
C TYR A 239 11.75 12.30 2.84
N ILE A 240 11.47 13.21 3.78
CA ILE A 240 10.86 12.86 5.07
C ILE A 240 9.77 13.87 5.36
N ASP A 241 8.58 13.37 5.65
CA ASP A 241 7.52 14.13 6.31
C ASP A 241 7.40 13.62 7.76
N ILE A 242 7.38 14.54 8.72
CA ILE A 242 7.21 14.24 10.14
C ILE A 242 5.98 14.98 10.62
N TYR A 243 4.94 14.25 11.00
CA TYR A 243 3.73 14.78 11.61
C TYR A 243 3.78 14.54 13.11
N ILE A 244 3.75 15.61 13.90
CA ILE A 244 3.88 15.55 15.35
C ILE A 244 2.55 15.98 15.95
N ILE A 245 1.76 15.01 16.38
CA ILE A 245 0.39 15.21 16.83
C ILE A 245 0.40 15.41 18.36
N LYS A 246 -0.19 16.51 18.81
CA LYS A 246 -0.31 16.84 20.24
C LYS A 246 -1.31 15.90 20.91
N PRO A 247 -1.16 15.63 22.21
CA PRO A 247 -2.14 14.85 22.97
C PRO A 247 -3.57 15.39 22.77
N TYR A 248 -4.51 14.49 22.54
CA TYR A 248 -5.92 14.81 22.27
C TYR A 248 -6.87 13.94 23.10
N GLU A 249 -8.18 14.17 22.97
CA GLU A 249 -9.15 13.39 23.74
C GLU A 249 -9.04 11.89 23.43
N GLY A 250 -8.66 11.11 24.44
CA GLY A 250 -8.44 9.67 24.29
C GLY A 250 -6.98 9.26 24.18
N VAL A 251 -6.03 10.17 23.92
CA VAL A 251 -4.58 9.88 23.80
C VAL A 251 -3.77 10.85 24.67
N SER A 252 -2.99 10.30 25.61
CA SER A 252 -2.30 11.10 26.62
C SER A 252 -0.85 11.47 26.28
N TYR A 253 -0.31 10.96 25.18
CA TYR A 253 1.06 11.14 24.74
C TYR A 253 1.11 11.90 23.40
N THR A 254 2.30 12.38 23.03
CA THR A 254 2.56 12.98 21.70
C THR A 254 2.86 11.87 20.70
N GLU A 255 2.17 11.88 19.56
CA GLU A 255 2.41 10.98 18.43
C GLU A 255 3.37 11.61 17.42
N ILE A 256 4.17 10.77 16.78
CA ILE A 256 5.20 11.14 15.81
C ILE A 256 5.10 10.18 14.64
N ASP A 257 4.50 10.64 13.56
CA ASP A 257 4.35 9.85 12.34
C ASP A 257 5.44 10.29 11.36
N ILE A 258 6.29 9.36 10.96
CA ILE A 258 7.39 9.61 10.02
C ILE A 258 7.10 8.88 8.73
N ASP A 259 6.91 9.61 7.65
CA ASP A 259 6.87 9.07 6.29
C ASP A 259 8.20 9.36 5.57
N TYR A 260 9.03 8.34 5.42
CA TYR A 260 10.28 8.38 4.66
C TYR A 260 10.06 7.82 3.25
N ARG A 261 10.56 8.56 2.26
CA ARG A 261 10.55 8.15 0.84
C ARG A 261 11.92 8.30 0.23
N GLN A 262 12.38 7.27 -0.46
CA GLN A 262 13.62 7.30 -1.23
C GLN A 262 13.37 6.88 -2.66
N LYS A 263 13.64 7.80 -3.60
CA LYS A 263 13.61 7.48 -5.02
C LYS A 263 14.96 6.94 -5.47
N GLY A 264 14.95 5.87 -6.26
CA GLY A 264 16.19 5.26 -6.72
C GLY A 264 15.98 4.25 -7.84
N LEU A 265 17.09 3.86 -8.47
CA LEU A 265 17.08 2.80 -9.46
C LEU A 265 17.26 1.42 -8.83
N PRO A 266 16.57 0.39 -9.34
CA PRO A 266 16.87 -0.98 -8.96
C PRO A 266 18.29 -1.35 -9.43
N SER A 267 18.87 -2.36 -8.77
CA SER A 267 20.20 -2.88 -9.12
C SER A 267 20.23 -3.74 -10.38
N HIS A 268 19.07 -3.97 -11.00
CA HIS A 268 18.87 -4.87 -12.14
C HIS A 268 17.68 -4.41 -12.98
N ASP A 269 17.57 -4.95 -14.18
CA ASP A 269 16.44 -4.73 -15.08
C ASP A 269 15.13 -5.25 -14.46
N LEU A 270 14.07 -4.46 -14.52
CA LEU A 270 12.73 -4.86 -14.08
C LEU A 270 12.00 -5.67 -15.15
N VAL A 271 12.36 -5.44 -16.41
CA VAL A 271 11.80 -6.12 -17.58
C VAL A 271 12.91 -6.47 -18.56
N SER A 272 12.63 -7.39 -19.47
CA SER A 272 13.56 -7.77 -20.55
C SER A 272 12.87 -7.61 -21.90
N GLY A 273 13.63 -7.20 -22.92
CA GLY A 273 13.12 -7.04 -24.27
C GLY A 273 14.23 -7.01 -25.33
N GLU A 274 13.85 -6.97 -26.60
CA GLU A 274 14.80 -6.83 -27.70
C GLU A 274 15.24 -5.37 -27.81
N GLU A 275 16.55 -5.14 -27.76
CA GLU A 275 17.12 -3.80 -27.86
C GLU A 275 17.61 -3.53 -29.29
N PRO A 276 16.91 -2.68 -30.06
CA PRO A 276 17.30 -2.39 -31.44
C PRO A 276 18.60 -1.57 -31.53
N MET A 277 19.06 -1.03 -30.41
CA MET A 277 20.36 -0.38 -30.24
C MET A 277 20.93 -0.70 -28.87
N GLU A 278 22.24 -0.59 -28.72
CA GLU A 278 22.89 -0.66 -27.41
C GLU A 278 22.36 0.45 -26.49
N ARG A 279 21.97 0.09 -25.26
CA ARG A 279 21.59 1.04 -24.22
C ARG A 279 22.81 1.76 -23.62
N TYR A 280 22.56 2.87 -22.90
CA TYR A 280 23.62 3.56 -22.15
C TYR A 280 24.26 2.62 -21.10
N PRO A 281 25.60 2.56 -20.99
CA PRO A 281 26.27 1.66 -20.06
C PRO A 281 25.84 1.87 -18.60
N GLY A 282 25.56 0.78 -17.88
CA GLY A 282 25.11 0.82 -16.49
C GLY A 282 23.64 1.22 -16.30
N SER A 283 22.91 1.51 -17.37
CA SER A 283 21.48 1.76 -17.29
C SER A 283 20.67 0.47 -17.11
N VAL A 284 19.60 0.55 -16.32
CA VAL A 284 18.65 -0.54 -16.08
C VAL A 284 17.37 -0.33 -16.89
N MET A 285 16.82 -1.41 -17.44
CA MET A 285 15.57 -1.40 -18.19
C MET A 285 14.38 -1.41 -17.23
N LEU A 286 13.57 -0.36 -17.27
CA LEU A 286 12.43 -0.15 -16.39
C LEU A 286 11.13 -0.58 -17.06
N GLU A 287 10.97 -0.25 -18.35
CA GLU A 287 9.77 -0.55 -19.13
C GLU A 287 10.16 -0.98 -20.54
N TYR A 288 9.37 -1.87 -21.13
CA TYR A 288 9.56 -2.34 -22.49
C TYR A 288 8.21 -2.64 -23.13
N MET A 289 8.03 -2.15 -24.36
CA MET A 289 6.85 -2.41 -25.16
C MET A 289 7.24 -2.52 -26.64
N THR A 290 6.54 -3.40 -27.36
CA THR A 290 6.63 -3.51 -28.81
C THR A 290 5.26 -3.48 -29.43
N VAL A 291 5.13 -2.75 -30.53
CA VAL A 291 3.88 -2.59 -31.28
C VAL A 291 4.18 -2.74 -32.77
N THR A 292 3.49 -3.68 -33.41
CA THR A 292 3.54 -3.83 -34.87
C THR A 292 2.21 -3.43 -35.48
N ALA A 293 2.20 -2.41 -36.33
CA ALA A 293 0.99 -1.93 -37.00
C ALA A 293 1.31 -1.49 -38.44
N GLY A 294 0.52 -1.95 -39.41
CA GLY A 294 0.64 -1.51 -40.82
C GLY A 294 1.99 -1.83 -41.48
N GLY A 295 2.70 -2.87 -41.03
CA GLY A 295 4.04 -3.21 -41.51
C GLY A 295 5.17 -2.43 -40.85
N VAL A 296 4.85 -1.53 -39.92
CA VAL A 296 5.82 -0.79 -39.11
C VAL A 296 5.95 -1.46 -37.75
N ASN A 297 7.18 -1.73 -37.32
CA ASN A 297 7.50 -2.19 -35.98
C ASN A 297 8.02 -1.02 -35.13
N THR A 298 7.43 -0.80 -33.96
CA THR A 298 7.86 0.22 -33.00
C THR A 298 8.21 -0.43 -31.67
N VAL A 299 9.41 -0.16 -31.19
CA VAL A 299 9.91 -0.60 -29.88
C VAL A 299 10.05 0.64 -28.99
N GLN A 300 9.47 0.60 -27.81
CA GLN A 300 9.57 1.63 -26.78
C GLN A 300 10.22 1.05 -25.54
N ILE A 301 11.28 1.69 -25.07
CA ILE A 301 12.05 1.23 -23.91
C ILE A 301 12.32 2.42 -23.00
N THR A 302 12.04 2.25 -21.71
CA THR A 302 12.44 3.20 -20.68
C THR A 302 13.61 2.62 -19.92
N TYR A 303 14.74 3.32 -19.89
CA TYR A 303 15.87 3.01 -19.02
C TYR A 303 16.02 4.06 -17.92
N GLY A 304 16.77 3.70 -16.87
CA GLY A 304 17.24 4.63 -15.86
C GLY A 304 18.73 4.49 -15.59
N THR A 305 19.41 5.62 -15.33
CA THR A 305 20.80 5.65 -14.88
C THR A 305 21.04 6.74 -13.81
N GLU A 306 22.07 6.54 -12.99
CA GLU A 306 22.55 7.49 -11.99
C GLU A 306 23.44 8.59 -12.59
N ASP A 307 23.91 8.40 -13.82
CA ASP A 307 24.73 9.39 -14.52
C ASP A 307 23.92 10.61 -14.97
N SER A 308 24.55 11.78 -15.05
CA SER A 308 23.89 13.03 -15.48
C SER A 308 23.30 12.92 -16.89
N GLY A 309 22.17 13.57 -17.12
CA GLY A 309 21.48 13.65 -18.41
C GLY A 309 22.37 14.17 -19.54
N ASN A 310 23.26 15.13 -19.26
CA ASN A 310 24.22 15.61 -20.28
C ASN A 310 25.22 14.52 -20.72
N SER A 311 25.74 13.70 -19.80
CA SER A 311 26.63 12.58 -20.14
C SER A 311 25.93 11.55 -21.02
N VAL A 312 24.70 11.19 -20.65
CA VAL A 312 23.85 10.29 -21.43
C VAL A 312 23.55 10.87 -22.81
N PHE A 313 23.18 12.15 -22.88
CA PHE A 313 22.90 12.86 -24.12
C PHE A 313 24.10 12.84 -25.08
N GLN A 314 25.29 13.21 -24.60
CA GLN A 314 26.50 13.17 -25.42
C GLN A 314 26.84 11.76 -25.88
N TRP A 315 26.61 10.75 -25.04
CA TRP A 315 26.81 9.35 -25.41
C TRP A 315 25.90 8.94 -26.57
N TYR A 316 24.58 9.19 -26.50
CA TYR A 316 23.65 8.84 -27.58
C TYR A 316 23.98 9.58 -28.88
N VAL A 317 24.33 10.86 -28.81
CA VAL A 317 24.76 11.65 -29.98
C VAL A 317 25.98 11.02 -30.66
N ASN A 318 26.99 10.64 -29.90
CA ASN A 318 28.21 10.05 -30.43
C ASN A 318 27.98 8.63 -30.95
N LYS A 319 27.20 7.82 -30.22
CA LYS A 319 26.85 6.45 -30.58
C LYS A 319 26.12 6.41 -31.92
N LEU A 320 25.05 7.17 -32.06
CA LEU A 320 24.27 7.23 -33.31
C LEU A 320 25.12 7.74 -34.48
N LYS A 321 25.93 8.80 -34.29
CA LYS A 321 26.84 9.28 -35.35
C LYS A 321 27.86 8.21 -35.76
N SER A 322 28.44 7.48 -34.80
CA SER A 322 29.43 6.43 -35.09
C SER A 322 28.83 5.26 -35.87
N GLU A 323 27.53 5.02 -35.72
CA GLU A 323 26.79 3.98 -36.44
C GLU A 323 26.20 4.47 -37.77
N GLY A 324 26.50 5.72 -38.17
CA GLY A 324 26.10 6.29 -39.45
C GLY A 324 24.65 6.77 -39.52
N TRP A 325 24.07 7.15 -38.38
CA TRP A 325 22.77 7.81 -38.33
C TRP A 325 22.88 9.30 -38.65
N GLU A 326 21.87 9.85 -39.30
CA GLU A 326 21.69 11.30 -39.40
C GLU A 326 21.06 11.79 -38.09
N VAL A 327 21.82 12.56 -37.29
CA VAL A 327 21.43 12.92 -35.93
C VAL A 327 20.92 14.36 -35.85
N MET A 328 19.78 14.54 -35.19
CA MET A 328 19.23 15.82 -34.78
C MET A 328 19.18 15.90 -33.26
N THR A 329 19.41 17.07 -32.69
CA THR A 329 19.40 17.26 -31.24
C THR A 329 18.59 18.49 -30.85
N SER A 330 17.90 18.42 -29.71
CA SER A 330 17.26 19.57 -29.08
C SER A 330 17.50 19.50 -27.56
N THR A 331 17.57 20.64 -26.90
CA THR A 331 17.72 20.74 -25.45
C THR A 331 16.79 21.81 -24.91
N SER A 332 16.06 21.50 -23.86
CA SER A 332 15.28 22.43 -23.05
C SER A 332 15.67 22.26 -21.57
N GLU A 333 15.26 23.18 -20.70
CA GLU A 333 15.61 23.12 -19.28
C GLU A 333 15.27 21.73 -18.68
N GLY A 334 16.31 20.99 -18.27
CA GLY A 334 16.18 19.65 -17.67
C GLY A 334 15.84 18.50 -18.63
N GLN A 335 15.74 18.75 -19.94
CA GLN A 335 15.36 17.74 -20.94
C GLN A 335 16.25 17.79 -22.19
N TYR A 336 16.71 16.62 -22.62
CA TYR A 336 17.53 16.45 -23.82
C TYR A 336 16.84 15.51 -24.80
N PHE A 337 16.92 15.84 -26.08
CA PHE A 337 16.34 15.07 -27.16
C PHE A 337 17.39 14.74 -28.21
N VAL A 338 17.49 13.47 -28.57
CA VAL A 338 18.30 12.96 -29.67
C VAL A 338 17.41 12.22 -30.65
N GLY A 339 17.27 12.74 -31.86
CA GLY A 339 16.62 12.07 -32.99
C GLY A 339 17.66 11.50 -33.94
N GLY A 340 17.38 10.35 -34.55
CA GLY A 340 18.20 9.74 -35.58
C GLY A 340 17.38 9.15 -36.71
N SER A 341 17.82 9.29 -37.95
CA SER A 341 17.28 8.55 -39.11
C SER A 341 18.36 7.76 -39.85
N LYS A 342 18.01 6.56 -40.30
CA LYS A 342 18.89 5.69 -41.12
C LYS A 342 18.04 4.78 -42.01
N GLY A 343 18.00 5.10 -43.31
CA GLY A 343 17.14 4.36 -44.26
C GLY A 343 15.66 4.53 -43.91
N SER A 344 14.94 3.41 -43.71
CA SER A 344 13.55 3.39 -43.25
C SER A 344 13.40 3.38 -41.71
N SER A 345 14.51 3.44 -40.97
CA SER A 345 14.49 3.39 -39.51
C SER A 345 14.63 4.77 -38.89
N TYR A 346 13.91 4.97 -37.78
CA TYR A 346 13.89 6.20 -37.00
C TYR A 346 14.10 5.87 -35.53
N ILE A 347 14.81 6.75 -34.83
CA ILE A 347 14.97 6.67 -33.40
C ILE A 347 14.80 8.03 -32.74
N GLN A 348 14.14 8.02 -31.60
CA GLN A 348 14.01 9.17 -30.71
C GLN A 348 14.43 8.75 -29.32
N VAL A 349 15.30 9.52 -28.71
CA VAL A 349 15.75 9.36 -27.32
C VAL A 349 15.43 10.65 -26.59
N GLU A 350 14.58 10.55 -25.59
CA GLU A 350 14.27 11.62 -24.64
C GLU A 350 14.95 11.31 -23.31
N ILE A 351 15.64 12.30 -22.75
CA ILE A 351 16.45 12.17 -21.55
C ILE A 351 16.01 13.26 -20.58
N THR A 352 15.54 12.85 -19.40
CA THR A 352 15.01 13.76 -18.38
C THR A 352 15.76 13.53 -17.07
N GLU A 353 16.25 14.61 -16.47
CA GLU A 353 16.88 14.57 -15.15
C GLU A 353 15.82 14.75 -14.06
N GLU A 354 15.58 13.70 -13.28
CA GLU A 354 14.70 13.72 -12.11
C GLU A 354 15.49 13.25 -10.87
N ALA A 355 14.90 12.39 -10.02
CA ALA A 355 15.65 11.70 -8.99
C ALA A 355 16.76 10.81 -9.58
N PHE A 356 16.59 10.33 -10.81
CA PHE A 356 17.61 9.67 -11.63
C PHE A 356 17.44 10.16 -13.07
N THR A 357 18.40 9.84 -13.95
CA THR A 357 18.26 10.16 -15.38
C THR A 357 17.40 9.11 -16.06
N LYS A 358 16.19 9.50 -16.46
CA LYS A 358 15.27 8.67 -17.24
C LYS A 358 15.60 8.80 -18.72
N ILE A 359 15.64 7.66 -19.43
CA ILE A 359 15.97 7.57 -20.85
C ILE A 359 14.82 6.85 -21.57
N SER A 360 14.02 7.58 -22.31
CA SER A 360 12.91 7.03 -23.11
C SER A 360 13.36 6.88 -24.55
N VAL A 361 13.54 5.64 -25.01
CA VAL A 361 13.91 5.30 -26.39
C VAL A 361 12.69 4.82 -27.15
N THR A 362 12.37 5.48 -28.26
CA THR A 362 11.42 4.99 -29.25
C THR A 362 12.17 4.70 -30.55
N TYR A 363 12.12 3.45 -31.00
CA TYR A 363 12.69 3.01 -32.25
C TYR A 363 11.58 2.52 -33.18
N THR A 364 11.59 2.97 -34.42
CA THR A 364 10.61 2.59 -35.44
C THR A 364 11.32 2.12 -36.70
N SER A 365 10.90 0.97 -37.24
CA SER A 365 11.42 0.43 -38.50
C SER A 365 10.29 -0.14 -39.36
N SER A 366 10.41 0.01 -40.67
CA SER A 366 9.50 -0.55 -41.69
C SER A 366 10.23 -1.31 -42.76
#